data_AF-F4B5P0-F1
#
_entry.id   AF-F4B5P0-F1
#
_cell.length_a   1.000
_cell.length_b   1.000
_cell.length_c   1.000
_cell.angle_alpha   90.00
_cell.angle_beta   90.00
_cell.angle_gamma   90.00
#
_symmetry.space_group_name_H-M   'P 1'
#
loop_
_entity.id
_entity.type
_entity.pdbx_description
1 polymer ?
#
loop_
_entity_poly.entity_id
_entity_poly.type
_entity_poly.pdbx_seq_one_letter_code
_entity_poly.pdbx_strand_id
1 'polypeptide(L)'
;MFIKYDDKIYVIPGSSIKGLIRKNMKILNCDTSVLGSEFGEKSVTSKVIVSWGYITEEKKKKVRYGIRVNKELGIVEKGALFSYEIIPENLEIRFDIIPIIDLTNKERECLRKALLLMRYSTIGWGGSKGIGIVEEVKLDDALLS
;
A
#
# COMPACT_ATOMS: atom_id res chain seq x y z
N MET A 1 1.82 8.72 16.75
CA MET A 1 0.67 8.10 17.45
C MET A 1 0.28 6.88 16.63
N PHE A 2 0.04 5.72 17.24
CA PHE A 2 -0.11 4.43 16.54
C PHE A 2 -1.44 3.78 16.96
N ILE A 3 -2.11 3.01 16.09
CA ILE A 3 -3.22 2.16 16.55
C ILE A 3 -2.63 1.07 17.44
N LYS A 4 -2.93 1.15 18.74
CA LYS A 4 -2.63 0.11 19.73
C LYS A 4 -3.90 -0.72 19.94
N TYR A 5 -3.81 -2.04 19.81
CA TYR A 5 -4.89 -2.98 20.16
C TYR A 5 -4.30 -4.07 21.03
N ASP A 6 -4.83 -4.21 22.25
CA ASP A 6 -4.11 -4.82 23.36
C ASP A 6 -2.68 -4.24 23.44
N ASP A 7 -1.67 -5.08 23.23
CA ASP A 7 -0.24 -4.73 23.26
C ASP A 7 0.39 -4.52 21.87
N LYS A 8 -0.40 -4.53 20.78
CA LYS A 8 0.13 -4.55 19.39
C LYS A 8 -0.12 -3.25 18.64
N ILE A 9 0.88 -2.82 17.86
CA ILE A 9 0.80 -1.66 16.96
C ILE A 9 0.47 -2.14 15.55
N TYR A 10 -0.61 -1.62 14.95
CA TYR A 10 -0.89 -1.87 13.53
C TYR A 10 -0.05 -0.97 12.63
N VAL A 11 0.54 -1.62 11.63
CA VAL A 11 1.32 -0.97 10.60
C VAL A 11 0.96 -1.55 9.24
N ILE A 12 1.17 -0.75 8.21
CA ILE A 12 1.26 -1.25 6.84
C ILE A 12 2.71 -1.67 6.62
N PRO A 13 2.98 -2.94 6.27
CA PRO A 13 4.35 -3.38 6.01
C PRO A 13 5.00 -2.54 4.90
N GLY A 14 6.25 -2.15 5.11
CA GLY A 14 7.02 -1.40 4.11
C GLY A 14 7.14 -2.16 2.77
N SER A 15 7.10 -3.50 2.81
CA SER A 15 7.06 -4.35 1.61
C SER A 15 5.77 -4.18 0.80
N SER A 16 4.62 -3.98 1.45
CA SER A 16 3.33 -3.71 0.79
C SER A 16 3.34 -2.33 0.12
N ILE A 17 3.85 -1.32 0.83
CA ILE A 17 4.00 0.04 0.28
C ILE A 17 4.97 0.02 -0.90
N LYS A 18 6.14 -0.61 -0.74
CA LYS A 18 7.15 -0.79 -1.79
C LYS A 18 6.60 -1.51 -3.01
N GLY A 19 5.80 -2.56 -2.81
CA GLY A 19 5.13 -3.28 -3.90
C GLY A 19 4.16 -2.38 -4.69
N LEU A 20 3.44 -1.51 -3.99
CA LEU A 20 2.56 -0.53 -4.63
C LEU A 20 3.35 0.55 -5.40
N ILE A 21 4.42 1.11 -4.80
CA ILE A 21 5.32 2.05 -5.51
C ILE A 21 5.84 1.40 -6.78
N ARG A 22 6.35 0.16 -6.68
CA ARG A 22 6.89 -0.59 -7.82
C ARG A 22 5.86 -0.77 -8.93
N LYS A 23 4.64 -1.18 -8.59
CA LYS A 23 3.53 -1.31 -9.56
C LYS A 23 3.30 0.02 -10.29
N ASN A 24 3.27 1.12 -9.55
CA ASN A 24 3.04 2.46 -10.12
C ASN A 24 4.21 2.90 -11.01
N MET A 25 5.45 2.62 -10.61
CA MET A 25 6.63 2.88 -11.44
C MET A 25 6.58 2.08 -12.76
N LYS A 26 6.12 0.82 -12.74
CA LYS A 26 5.92 0.02 -13.96
C LYS A 26 4.87 0.64 -14.89
N ILE A 27 3.74 1.12 -14.34
CA ILE A 27 2.70 1.82 -15.12
C ILE A 27 3.28 3.08 -15.81
N LEU A 28 4.19 3.77 -15.13
CA LEU A 28 4.84 4.99 -15.62
C LEU A 28 6.05 4.71 -16.54
N ASN A 29 6.35 3.45 -16.85
CA ASN A 29 7.56 3.04 -17.59
C ASN A 29 8.87 3.58 -16.96
N CYS A 30 8.90 3.67 -15.64
CA CYS A 30 10.08 4.05 -14.87
C CYS A 30 10.94 2.84 -14.54
N ASP A 31 12.25 3.05 -14.39
CA ASP A 31 13.16 2.02 -13.88
C ASP A 31 12.84 1.73 -12.40
N THR A 32 12.60 0.46 -12.08
CA THR A 32 12.27 0.01 -10.73
C THR A 32 13.47 -0.42 -9.91
N SER A 33 14.67 -0.41 -10.49
CA SER A 33 15.93 -0.80 -9.83
C SER A 33 16.23 0.01 -8.56
N VAL A 34 15.69 1.24 -8.46
CA VAL A 34 15.75 2.07 -7.25
C VAL A 34 15.15 1.37 -6.02
N LEU A 35 14.18 0.49 -6.23
CA LEU A 35 13.54 -0.34 -5.22
C LEU A 35 14.24 -1.70 -5.07
N GLY A 36 15.35 -1.94 -5.75
CA GLY A 36 16.01 -3.25 -5.80
C GLY A 36 15.22 -4.30 -6.58
N SER A 37 15.83 -5.47 -6.73
CA SER A 37 15.33 -6.55 -7.58
C SER A 37 14.02 -7.19 -7.09
N GLU A 38 13.32 -7.86 -8.01
CA GLU A 38 12.20 -8.73 -7.70
C GLU A 38 12.64 -10.17 -7.42
N PHE A 39 11.72 -11.00 -6.94
CA PHE A 39 11.97 -12.42 -6.75
C PHE A 39 12.29 -13.08 -8.10
N GLY A 40 13.38 -13.85 -8.15
CA GLY A 40 13.81 -14.56 -9.35
C GLY A 40 14.73 -13.76 -10.30
N GLU A 41 15.07 -12.52 -9.95
CA GLU A 41 16.04 -11.71 -10.70
C GLU A 41 17.43 -11.75 -10.05
N LYS A 42 18.45 -11.34 -10.81
CA LYS A 42 19.80 -11.11 -10.26
C LYS A 42 19.70 -10.06 -9.15
N SER A 43 20.23 -10.39 -7.97
CA SER A 43 20.11 -9.54 -6.78
C SER A 43 20.69 -8.14 -7.03
N VAL A 44 19.83 -7.13 -6.98
CA VAL A 44 20.21 -5.71 -7.02
C VAL A 44 19.74 -5.06 -5.72
N THR A 45 20.69 -4.47 -5.00
CA THR A 45 20.40 -3.77 -3.74
C THR A 45 19.51 -2.55 -4.01
N SER A 46 18.51 -2.38 -3.14
CA SER A 46 17.63 -1.20 -3.14
C SER A 46 18.43 0.06 -2.85
N LYS A 47 18.19 1.15 -3.58
CA LYS A 47 18.78 2.47 -3.29
C LYS A 47 18.02 3.20 -2.18
N VAL A 48 16.78 2.78 -1.90
CA VAL A 48 15.94 3.35 -0.84
C VAL A 48 15.45 2.28 0.14
N ILE A 49 15.21 2.69 1.38
CA ILE A 49 14.44 1.93 2.37
C ILE A 49 13.04 2.53 2.42
N VAL A 50 12.03 1.66 2.33
CA VAL A 50 10.63 2.04 2.56
C VAL A 50 10.28 1.60 3.97
N SER A 51 9.99 2.57 4.86
CA SER A 51 9.62 2.28 6.24
C SER A 51 8.27 1.58 6.33
N TRP A 52 7.90 1.16 7.53
CA TRP A 52 6.52 0.80 7.81
C TRP A 52 5.62 2.03 7.73
N GLY A 53 4.39 1.82 7.27
CA GLY A 53 3.33 2.81 7.30
C GLY A 53 2.63 2.79 8.64
N TYR A 54 2.73 3.90 9.36
CA TYR A 54 2.16 4.06 10.68
C TYR A 54 0.85 4.81 10.60
N ILE A 55 -0.17 4.27 11.26
CA ILE A 55 -1.50 4.87 11.34
C ILE A 55 -1.50 5.86 12.50
N THR A 56 -1.83 7.12 12.24
CA THR A 56 -1.66 8.21 13.20
C THR A 56 -2.78 8.33 14.24
N GLU A 57 -3.90 7.67 14.02
CA GLU A 57 -5.11 7.76 14.85
C GLU A 57 -5.50 6.39 15.41
N GLU A 58 -6.08 6.35 16.61
CA GLU A 58 -6.65 5.12 17.16
C GLU A 58 -8.01 4.82 16.49
N LYS A 59 -8.16 3.61 15.93
CA LYS A 59 -9.40 3.18 15.28
C LYS A 59 -9.77 1.76 15.70
N LYS A 60 -11.08 1.54 15.88
CA LYS A 60 -11.63 0.22 16.21
C LYS A 60 -11.77 -0.61 14.94
N LYS A 61 -11.33 -1.86 14.99
CA LYS A 61 -11.58 -2.81 13.91
C LYS A 61 -13.07 -3.04 13.71
N LYS A 62 -13.41 -3.40 12.49
CA LYS A 62 -14.74 -3.91 12.14
C LYS A 62 -14.58 -5.20 11.36
N VAL A 63 -15.49 -6.15 11.59
CA VAL A 63 -15.61 -7.33 10.74
C VAL A 63 -16.59 -6.99 9.62
N ARG A 64 -16.14 -7.16 8.38
CA ARG A 64 -17.00 -7.09 7.20
C ARG A 64 -17.27 -8.49 6.71
N TYR A 65 -18.55 -8.84 6.60
CA TYR A 65 -18.99 -10.11 6.04
C TYR A 65 -19.24 -9.99 4.55
N GLY A 66 -18.97 -11.07 3.82
CA GLY A 66 -19.30 -11.22 2.41
C GLY A 66 -19.88 -12.60 2.15
N ILE A 67 -20.74 -12.69 1.15
CA ILE A 67 -21.28 -13.96 0.65
C ILE A 67 -20.86 -14.18 -0.80
N ARG A 68 -20.90 -15.43 -1.27
CA ARG A 68 -20.88 -15.73 -2.71
C ARG A 68 -22.25 -16.20 -3.15
N VAL A 69 -22.77 -15.59 -4.20
CA VAL A 69 -24.03 -15.96 -4.82
C VAL A 69 -23.73 -16.76 -6.08
N ASN A 70 -24.34 -17.93 -6.22
CA ASN A 70 -24.31 -18.70 -7.46
C ASN A 70 -25.06 -17.89 -8.53
N LYS A 71 -24.39 -17.57 -9.63
CA LYS A 71 -24.94 -16.68 -10.67
C LYS A 71 -26.11 -17.29 -11.45
N GLU A 72 -26.19 -18.61 -11.53
CA GLU A 72 -27.24 -19.32 -12.26
C GLU A 72 -28.49 -19.51 -11.40
N LEU A 73 -28.30 -19.89 -10.13
CA LEU A 73 -29.39 -20.24 -9.21
C LEU A 73 -29.87 -19.06 -8.35
N GLY A 74 -29.10 -17.97 -8.27
CA GLY A 74 -29.43 -16.81 -7.44
C GLY A 74 -29.36 -17.06 -5.92
N ILE A 75 -28.90 -18.24 -5.49
CA ILE A 75 -28.79 -18.63 -4.09
C ILE A 75 -27.37 -18.45 -3.56
N VAL A 76 -27.23 -18.34 -2.23
CA VAL A 76 -25.92 -18.34 -1.58
C VAL A 76 -25.27 -19.71 -1.68
N GLU A 77 -24.01 -19.75 -2.10
CA GLU A 77 -23.23 -20.99 -2.12
C GLU A 77 -23.00 -21.52 -0.70
N LYS A 78 -23.14 -22.84 -0.52
CA LYS A 78 -22.91 -23.49 0.77
C LYS A 78 -21.47 -23.24 1.23
N GLY A 79 -21.30 -22.76 2.46
CA GLY A 79 -19.98 -22.48 3.05
C GLY A 79 -19.32 -21.20 2.54
N ALA A 80 -20.02 -20.36 1.77
CA ALA A 80 -19.47 -19.15 1.21
C ALA A 80 -19.69 -17.89 2.07
N LEU A 81 -19.74 -18.03 3.40
CA LEU A 81 -19.67 -16.90 4.31
C LEU A 81 -18.21 -16.57 4.56
N PHE A 82 -17.80 -15.37 4.14
CA PHE A 82 -16.47 -14.85 4.38
C PHE A 82 -16.53 -13.72 5.39
N SER A 83 -15.56 -13.68 6.30
CA SER A 83 -15.39 -12.59 7.26
C SER A 83 -13.99 -12.02 7.13
N TYR A 84 -13.90 -10.69 7.04
CA TYR A 84 -12.62 -9.99 6.93
C TYR A 84 -12.55 -8.92 8.00
N GLU A 85 -11.43 -8.86 8.72
CA GLU A 85 -11.13 -7.71 9.56
C GLU A 85 -10.71 -6.54 8.68
N ILE A 86 -11.34 -5.39 8.91
CA ILE A 86 -10.98 -4.13 8.27
C ILE A 86 -10.78 -3.07 9.34
N ILE A 87 -9.95 -2.08 9.03
CA ILE A 87 -9.92 -0.83 9.77
C ILE A 87 -10.91 0.09 9.04
N PRO A 88 -12.06 0.43 9.66
CA PRO A 88 -13.09 1.26 9.04
C PRO A 88 -12.67 2.74 9.04
N GLU A 89 -13.40 3.55 8.26
CA GLU A 89 -13.24 5.01 8.14
C GLU A 89 -11.93 5.44 7.47
N ASN A 90 -11.78 6.76 7.33
CA ASN A 90 -10.60 7.37 6.75
C ASN A 90 -9.44 7.27 7.74
N LEU A 91 -8.26 6.94 7.19
CA LEU A 91 -7.03 6.72 7.93
C LEU A 91 -5.93 7.57 7.32
N GLU A 92 -5.20 8.28 8.16
CA GLU A 92 -3.93 8.87 7.77
C GLU A 92 -2.81 7.86 8.06
N ILE A 93 -2.01 7.58 7.03
CA ILE A 93 -0.85 6.69 7.09
C ILE A 93 0.38 7.51 6.74
N ARG A 94 1.39 7.48 7.62
CA ARG A 94 2.68 8.11 7.40
C ARG A 94 3.78 7.07 7.24
N PHE A 95 4.64 7.26 6.26
CA PHE A 95 5.82 6.42 6.04
C PHE A 95 6.93 7.25 5.42
N ASP A 96 8.16 6.79 5.61
CA ASP A 96 9.37 7.42 5.13
C ASP A 96 9.96 6.60 3.97
N ILE A 97 10.55 7.32 3.01
CA ILE A 97 11.42 6.75 1.99
C ILE A 97 12.81 7.33 2.23
N ILE A 98 13.72 6.47 2.69
CA ILE A 98 15.06 6.88 3.12
C ILE A 98 16.05 6.46 2.04
N PRO A 99 16.69 7.40 1.31
CA PRO A 99 17.75 7.05 0.38
C PRO A 99 18.98 6.54 1.16
N ILE A 100 19.49 5.38 0.75
CA ILE A 100 20.76 4.82 1.23
C ILE A 100 21.92 5.34 0.37
N ILE A 101 21.61 5.68 -0.89
CA ILE A 101 22.52 6.24 -1.89
C ILE A 101 21.79 7.37 -2.60
N ASP A 102 22.52 8.37 -3.09
CA ASP A 102 21.95 9.47 -3.85
C ASP A 102 21.15 9.00 -5.05
N LEU A 103 19.93 9.52 -5.13
CA LEU A 103 19.03 9.30 -6.25
C LEU A 103 19.27 10.34 -7.33
N THR A 104 19.38 9.88 -8.57
CA THR A 104 19.40 10.76 -9.74
C THR A 104 18.08 11.54 -9.86
N ASN A 105 18.10 12.68 -10.53
CA ASN A 105 16.88 13.49 -10.76
C ASN A 105 15.77 12.68 -11.43
N LYS A 106 16.13 11.78 -12.36
CA LYS A 106 15.17 10.90 -13.04
C LYS A 106 14.53 9.90 -12.07
N GLU A 107 15.31 9.30 -11.17
CA GLU A 107 14.79 8.38 -10.16
C GLU A 107 13.88 9.07 -9.16
N ARG A 108 14.26 10.27 -8.68
CA ARG A 108 13.43 11.10 -7.79
C ARG A 108 12.10 11.45 -8.44
N GLU A 109 12.14 11.90 -9.69
CA GLU A 109 10.93 12.25 -10.45
C GLU A 109 10.01 11.04 -10.67
N CYS A 110 10.60 9.87 -10.96
CA CYS A 110 9.86 8.63 -11.09
C CYS A 110 9.21 8.19 -9.76
N LEU A 111 9.93 8.27 -8.64
CA LEU A 111 9.39 7.99 -7.30
C LEU A 111 8.26 8.96 -6.96
N ARG A 112 8.47 10.27 -7.16
CA ARG A 112 7.46 11.31 -6.92
C ARG A 112 6.16 11.02 -7.68
N LYS A 113 6.25 10.76 -8.99
CA LYS A 113 5.07 10.39 -9.81
C LYS A 113 4.42 9.08 -9.35
N ALA A 114 5.22 8.07 -9.01
CA ALA A 114 4.70 6.79 -8.55
C ALA A 114 3.95 6.90 -7.21
N LEU A 115 4.42 7.76 -6.31
CA LEU A 115 3.76 8.08 -5.05
C LEU A 115 2.44 8.82 -5.29
N LEU A 116 2.43 9.86 -6.13
CA LEU A 116 1.19 10.58 -6.48
C LEU A 116 0.15 9.65 -7.12
N LEU A 117 0.59 8.68 -7.93
CA LEU A 117 -0.29 7.69 -8.55
C LEU A 117 -0.95 6.75 -7.52
N MET A 118 -0.45 6.68 -6.28
CA MET A 118 -1.10 5.90 -5.21
C MET A 118 -2.53 6.38 -4.94
N ARG A 119 -2.83 7.68 -5.16
CA ARG A 119 -4.19 8.23 -5.04
C ARG A 119 -5.23 7.49 -5.91
N TYR A 120 -4.80 6.84 -6.97
CA TYR A 120 -5.67 6.08 -7.87
C TYR A 120 -5.53 4.56 -7.67
N SER A 121 -4.97 4.16 -6.53
CA SER A 121 -4.63 2.78 -6.22
C SER A 121 -5.32 2.29 -4.95
N THR A 122 -5.13 1.01 -4.67
CA THR A 122 -5.58 0.36 -3.44
C THR A 122 -4.40 -0.30 -2.75
N ILE A 123 -4.37 -0.23 -1.42
CA ILE A 123 -3.37 -0.90 -0.59
C ILE A 123 -3.96 -2.21 -0.06
N GLY A 124 -3.18 -3.28 -0.20
CA GLY A 124 -3.56 -4.61 0.27
C GLY A 124 -4.56 -5.29 -0.65
N TRP A 125 -5.48 -6.04 -0.05
CA TRP A 125 -6.45 -6.88 -0.77
C TRP A 125 -7.86 -6.27 -0.70
N GLY A 126 -8.66 -6.50 -1.75
CA GLY A 126 -10.08 -6.12 -1.75
C GLY A 126 -10.40 -4.76 -2.36
N GLY A 127 -9.50 -4.18 -3.16
CA GLY A 127 -9.75 -2.95 -3.91
C GLY A 127 -11.03 -2.97 -4.74
N SER A 128 -11.32 -4.09 -5.44
CA SER A 128 -12.56 -4.29 -6.19
C SER A 128 -13.82 -4.39 -5.31
N LYS A 129 -13.65 -4.54 -4.00
CA LYS A 129 -14.73 -4.54 -2.98
C LYS A 129 -14.78 -3.23 -2.20
N GLY A 130 -14.04 -2.21 -2.63
CA GLY A 130 -13.97 -0.90 -2.00
C GLY A 130 -13.15 -0.87 -0.71
N ILE A 131 -12.14 -1.74 -0.57
CA ILE A 131 -11.27 -1.81 0.61
C ILE A 131 -9.88 -1.28 0.25
N GLY A 132 -9.28 -0.52 1.18
CA GLY A 132 -7.91 -0.01 1.03
C GLY A 132 -7.76 1.05 -0.06
N ILE A 133 -8.85 1.75 -0.40
CA ILE A 133 -8.82 2.87 -1.35
C ILE A 133 -7.96 3.99 -0.76
N VAL A 134 -7.03 4.51 -1.55
CA VAL A 134 -6.25 5.69 -1.20
C VAL A 134 -6.95 6.91 -1.75
N GLU A 135 -7.42 7.82 -0.90
CA GLU A 135 -8.18 9.01 -1.33
C GLU A 135 -7.27 10.20 -1.67
N GLU A 136 -6.18 10.34 -0.92
CA GLU A 136 -5.25 11.46 -0.99
C GLU A 136 -3.81 10.97 -0.76
N VAL A 137 -2.85 11.66 -1.37
CA VAL A 137 -1.40 11.48 -1.13
C VAL A 137 -0.78 12.85 -0.95
N LYS A 138 -0.08 13.05 0.16
CA LYS A 138 0.73 14.24 0.44
C LYS A 138 2.20 13.84 0.41
N LEU A 139 3.00 14.60 -0.34
CA LEU A 139 4.44 14.41 -0.40
C LEU A 139 5.12 15.47 0.45
N ASP A 140 6.26 15.09 1.03
CA ASP A 140 7.17 16.02 1.67
C ASP A 140 7.84 16.92 0.61
N ASP A 141 8.13 18.17 0.97
CA ASP A 141 8.78 19.16 0.10
C ASP A 141 10.15 18.67 -0.41
N ALA A 142 10.83 17.80 0.34
CA ALA A 142 12.10 17.19 -0.07
C ALA A 142 12.01 16.35 -1.36
N LEU A 143 10.80 15.91 -1.75
CA LEU A 143 10.53 15.22 -3.02
C LEU A 143 10.02 16.17 -4.12
N LEU A 144 9.75 17.44 -3.78
CA LEU A 144 9.27 18.47 -4.70
C LEU A 144 10.38 19.37 -5.23
N SER A 145 11.53 19.43 -4.53
CA SER A 145 12.76 20.14 -4.90
C SER A 145 13.71 19.30 -5.75
#